data_AF-A0AA91V760-F1
#
_entry.id   AF-A0AA91V760-F1
#
_cell.length_a   1.000
_cell.length_b   1.000
_cell.length_c   1.000
_cell.angle_alpha   90.00
_cell.angle_beta   90.00
_cell.angle_gamma   90.00
#
_symmetry.space_group_name_H-M   'P 1'
#
loop_
_entity.id
_entity.type
_entity.pdbx_description
1 polymer ?
#
loop_
_entity_poly.entity_id
_entity_poly.type
_entity_poly.pdbx_seq_one_letter_code
_entity_poly.pdbx_strand_id
1 'polypeptide(L)'
;DWIDQVPAALHAFYPGQNGGQALAEILLGKVNPSAKLPISIERNIEDNPIYATFPKFDNQETLAEMSYKDDLFLGYRGYEKKGIKPLSPFGYGLSYTTFGYSNI
;
A
#
# COMPACT_ATOMS: atom_id res chain seq x y z
N ASP A 1 -0.16 3.04 -15.06
CA ASP A 1 -1.05 3.24 -16.22
C ASP A 1 -2.04 4.39 -16.08
N TRP A 2 -2.85 4.52 -15.02
CA TRP A 2 -3.62 5.76 -14.78
C TRP A 2 -2.98 6.67 -13.71
N ILE A 3 -2.29 6.08 -12.73
CA ILE A 3 -1.75 6.80 -11.56
C ILE A 3 -0.73 7.87 -11.96
N ASP A 4 0.01 7.62 -13.05
CA ASP A 4 1.01 8.54 -13.58
C ASP A 4 0.37 9.68 -14.42
N GLN A 5 -0.95 9.65 -14.65
CA GLN A 5 -1.70 10.65 -15.43
C GLN A 5 -2.53 11.61 -14.56
N VAL A 6 -2.58 11.40 -13.24
CA VAL A 6 -3.32 12.25 -12.31
C VAL A 6 -2.37 13.12 -11.48
N PRO A 7 -2.75 14.37 -11.17
CA PRO A 7 -1.89 15.26 -10.37
C PRO A 7 -1.84 14.86 -8.90
N ALA A 8 -2.84 14.12 -8.41
CA ALA A 8 -2.92 13.63 -7.04
C ALA A 8 -3.81 12.40 -6.95
N ALA A 9 -3.53 11.54 -5.97
CA ALA A 9 -4.38 10.42 -5.59
C ALA A 9 -4.52 10.39 -4.06
N LEU A 10 -5.73 10.13 -3.57
CA LEU A 10 -6.04 10.02 -2.14
C LEU A 10 -6.64 8.64 -1.87
N HIS A 11 -6.00 7.87 -1.00
CA HIS A 11 -6.43 6.52 -0.66
C HIS A 11 -7.19 6.53 0.67
N ALA A 12 -8.50 6.28 0.63
CA ALA A 12 -9.39 6.38 1.79
C ALA A 12 -9.78 5.02 2.42
N PHE A 13 -9.28 3.89 1.89
CA PHE A 13 -9.72 2.54 2.26
C PHE A 13 -11.25 2.42 2.30
N TYR A 14 -11.80 1.87 3.39
CA TYR A 14 -13.21 1.86 3.71
C TYR A 14 -13.48 2.94 4.78
N PRO A 15 -13.86 4.17 4.38
CA PRO A 15 -13.81 5.33 5.27
C PRO A 15 -14.98 5.41 6.26
N GLY A 16 -15.84 4.38 6.33
CA GLY A 16 -16.97 4.30 7.24
C GLY A 16 -18.07 5.33 6.97
N GLN A 17 -19.03 5.41 7.90
CA GLN A 17 -20.24 6.23 7.75
C GLN A 17 -19.98 7.74 7.60
N ASN A 18 -18.89 8.25 8.19
CA ASN A 18 -18.50 9.66 8.10
C ASN A 18 -17.45 9.91 7.00
N GLY A 19 -17.19 8.91 6.15
CA GLY A 19 -16.13 8.97 5.16
C GLY A 19 -16.28 10.09 4.14
N GLY A 20 -17.50 10.42 3.75
CA GLY A 20 -17.78 11.55 2.85
C GLY A 20 -17.35 12.90 3.44
N GLN A 21 -17.66 13.13 4.72
CA GLN A 21 -17.23 14.33 5.42
C GLN A 21 -15.71 14.38 5.58
N ALA A 22 -15.09 13.28 6.03
CA ALA A 22 -13.64 13.20 6.20
C ALA A 22 -12.90 13.46 4.87
N LEU A 23 -13.38 12.87 3.77
CA LEU A 23 -12.81 13.09 2.45
C LEU A 23 -12.91 14.55 2.01
N ALA A 24 -14.08 15.18 2.19
CA ALA A 24 -14.28 16.59 1.84
C ALA A 24 -13.40 17.52 2.66
N GLU A 25 -13.24 17.26 3.97
CA GLU A 25 -12.38 18.05 4.85
C GLU A 25 -10.90 17.92 4.48
N ILE A 26 -10.45 16.73 4.07
CA ILE A 26 -9.09 16.54 3.55
C ILE A 26 -8.93 17.27 2.21
N LEU A 27 -9.78 17.01 1.22
CA LEU A 27 -9.68 17.61 -0.12
C LEU A 27 -9.69 19.15 -0.10
N LEU A 28 -10.43 19.75 0.83
CA LEU A 28 -10.52 21.20 1.00
C LEU A 28 -9.45 21.76 1.96
N GLY A 29 -8.53 20.93 2.46
CA GLY A 29 -7.45 21.36 3.35
C GLY A 29 -7.90 21.76 4.76
N LYS A 30 -9.16 21.50 5.14
CA LYS A 30 -9.63 21.68 6.52
C LYS A 30 -8.91 20.73 7.48
N VAL A 31 -8.56 19.55 6.98
CA VAL A 31 -7.72 18.55 7.66
C VAL A 31 -6.52 18.23 6.77
N ASN A 32 -5.31 18.28 7.34
CA ASN A 32 -4.09 17.89 6.63
C ASN A 32 -3.95 16.35 6.65
N PRO A 33 -3.77 15.66 5.49
CA PRO A 33 -3.54 14.23 5.49
C PRO A 33 -2.25 13.87 6.22
N SER A 34 -2.32 12.85 7.08
CA SER A 34 -1.22 12.43 7.96
C SER A 34 -0.98 10.92 7.97
N ALA A 35 -1.81 10.14 7.26
CA ALA A 35 -1.71 8.69 7.25
C ALA A 35 -0.46 8.20 6.53
N LYS A 36 0.06 7.05 7.00
CA LYS A 36 1.15 6.30 6.36
C LYS A 36 0.66 4.90 6.02
N LEU A 37 1.04 4.38 4.85
CA LEU A 37 0.57 3.08 4.39
C LEU A 37 1.05 1.94 5.31
N PRO A 38 0.13 1.09 5.82
CA PRO A 38 0.51 -0.10 6.60
C PRO A 38 0.91 -1.29 5.72
N ILE A 39 0.84 -1.14 4.40
CA ILE A 39 1.16 -2.14 3.39
C ILE A 39 2.03 -1.51 2.29
N SER A 40 2.76 -2.33 1.54
CA SER A 40 3.34 -1.89 0.26
C SER A 40 2.32 -2.15 -0.84
N ILE A 41 2.21 -1.23 -1.80
CA ILE A 41 1.35 -1.37 -2.98
C ILE A 41 2.27 -1.58 -4.18
N GLU A 42 2.21 -2.77 -4.78
CA GLU A 42 2.90 -3.13 -6.01
C GLU A 42 2.47 -2.28 -7.22
N ARG A 43 3.36 -2.20 -8.22
CA ARG A 43 2.99 -1.68 -9.54
C ARG A 43 2.32 -2.77 -10.39
N ASN A 44 2.89 -3.98 -10.36
CA ASN A 44 2.32 -5.17 -10.99
C ASN A 44 2.15 -6.27 -9.93
N ILE A 45 1.10 -7.07 -10.03
CA ILE A 45 0.83 -8.14 -9.05
C ILE A 45 1.98 -9.18 -9.01
N GLU A 46 2.66 -9.38 -10.14
CA GLU A 46 3.84 -10.24 -10.28
C GLU A 46 5.04 -9.79 -9.44
N ASP A 47 5.12 -8.50 -9.11
CA ASP A 47 6.17 -7.92 -8.28
C ASP A 47 6.02 -8.32 -6.80
N ASN A 48 4.81 -8.75 -6.40
CA ASN A 48 4.53 -9.14 -5.04
C ASN A 48 5.48 -10.27 -4.59
N PRO A 49 6.14 -10.16 -3.43
CA PRO A 49 7.14 -11.12 -2.98
C PRO A 49 6.68 -12.57 -3.02
N ILE A 50 5.40 -12.81 -2.72
CA ILE A 50 4.82 -14.15 -2.67
C ILE A 50 4.05 -14.54 -3.94
N TYR A 51 4.06 -13.74 -5.01
CA TYR A 51 3.24 -14.00 -6.20
C TYR A 51 3.41 -15.42 -6.75
N ALA A 52 4.66 -15.88 -6.89
CA ALA A 52 4.98 -17.19 -7.44
C ALA A 52 4.60 -18.38 -6.51
N THR A 53 4.49 -18.11 -5.21
CA THR A 53 4.21 -19.12 -4.16
C THR A 53 2.78 -19.03 -3.63
N PHE A 54 2.05 -17.95 -3.97
CA PHE A 54 0.68 -17.75 -3.54
C PHE A 54 -0.24 -18.81 -4.14
N PRO A 55 -1.09 -19.46 -3.34
CA PRO A 55 -1.98 -20.49 -3.82
C PRO A 55 -2.91 -19.98 -4.92
N LYS A 56 -3.06 -20.75 -5.99
CA LYS A 56 -4.08 -20.51 -7.01
C LYS A 56 -5.34 -21.26 -6.59
N PHE A 57 -6.41 -20.53 -6.33
CA PHE A 57 -7.72 -21.11 -6.04
C PHE A 57 -8.40 -21.48 -7.35
N ASP A 58 -8.97 -22.67 -7.44
CA ASP A 58 -9.67 -23.20 -8.62
C ASP A 58 -11.19 -22.97 -8.57
N ASN A 59 -11.65 -22.01 -7.77
CA ASN A 59 -13.06 -21.72 -7.48
C ASN A 59 -13.84 -22.90 -6.85
N GLN A 60 -13.17 -23.96 -6.38
CA GLN A 60 -13.75 -24.99 -5.51
C GLN A 60 -13.34 -24.83 -4.03
N GLU A 61 -12.72 -23.69 -3.72
CA GLU A 61 -12.44 -23.08 -2.40
C GLU A 61 -11.78 -23.96 -1.32
N THR A 62 -11.30 -25.16 -1.64
CA THR A 62 -10.65 -26.00 -0.61
C THR A 62 -9.15 -25.81 -0.65
N LEU A 63 -8.66 -24.74 -0.04
CA LEU A 63 -7.24 -24.61 0.25
C LEU A 63 -6.89 -25.48 1.47
N ALA A 64 -6.34 -26.66 1.23
CA ALA A 64 -6.00 -27.59 2.31
C ALA A 64 -4.75 -27.14 3.10
N GLU A 65 -3.79 -26.49 2.44
CA GLU A 65 -2.51 -26.10 3.06
C GLU A 65 -1.83 -24.96 2.27
N MET A 66 -1.16 -24.05 2.97
CA MET A 66 -0.35 -22.98 2.38
C MET A 66 1.03 -22.95 3.04
N SER A 67 2.09 -23.06 2.24
CA SER A 67 3.47 -23.01 2.72
C SER A 67 4.04 -21.60 2.60
N TYR A 68 4.50 -21.02 3.70
CA TYR A 68 5.17 -19.72 3.76
C TYR A 68 6.66 -19.88 3.39
N LYS A 69 6.93 -20.19 2.11
CA LYS A 69 8.29 -20.43 1.61
C LYS A 69 9.19 -19.19 1.64
N ASP A 70 8.57 -18.01 1.62
CA ASP A 70 9.27 -16.72 1.61
C ASP A 70 9.73 -16.28 3.02
N ASP A 71 9.45 -17.09 4.05
CA ASP A 71 9.88 -16.87 5.44
C ASP A 71 9.49 -15.45 5.92
N LEU A 72 10.45 -14.64 6.37
CA LEU A 72 10.23 -13.27 6.83
C LEU A 72 10.14 -12.24 5.69
N PHE A 73 10.35 -12.65 4.44
CA PHE A 73 10.47 -11.75 3.28
C PHE A 73 9.11 -11.46 2.62
N LEU A 74 8.15 -11.05 3.45
CA LEU A 74 6.82 -10.61 3.06
C LEU A 74 6.75 -9.08 2.97
N GLY A 75 5.83 -8.57 2.13
CA GLY A 75 5.61 -7.13 1.99
C GLY A 75 6.91 -6.36 1.74
N TYR A 76 7.11 -5.24 2.44
CA TYR A 76 8.27 -4.36 2.23
C TYR A 76 9.63 -5.08 2.34
N ARG A 77 9.77 -6.06 3.26
CA ARG A 77 11.01 -6.85 3.39
C ARG A 77 11.30 -7.69 2.15
N GLY A 78 10.26 -8.23 1.53
CA GLY A 78 10.37 -8.97 0.29
C GLY A 78 10.76 -8.09 -0.89
N TYR A 79 10.14 -6.90 -1.00
CA TYR A 79 10.49 -5.91 -2.01
C TYR A 79 11.96 -5.46 -1.88
N GLU A 80 12.41 -5.16 -0.66
CA GLU A 80 13.81 -4.81 -0.36
C GLU A 80 14.78 -5.93 -0.73
N LYS A 81 14.49 -7.18 -0.34
CA LYS A 81 15.34 -8.33 -0.68
C LYS A 81 15.46 -8.56 -2.18
N LYS A 82 14.38 -8.34 -2.94
CA LYS A 82 14.36 -8.50 -4.40
C LYS A 82 14.91 -7.30 -5.16
N GLY A 83 15.14 -6.16 -4.49
CA GLY A 83 15.52 -4.90 -5.14
C GLY A 83 14.42 -4.31 -6.03
N ILE A 84 13.15 -4.65 -5.77
CA ILE A 84 11.99 -4.20 -6.55
C ILE A 84 11.37 -2.99 -5.87
N LYS A 85 11.14 -1.90 -6.60
CA LYS A 85 10.50 -0.70 -6.08
C LYS A 85 8.97 -0.81 -6.19
N PRO A 86 8.21 -0.80 -5.08
CA PRO A 86 6.75 -0.79 -5.13
C PRO A 86 6.22 0.54 -5.71
N LEU A 87 4.95 0.54 -6.15
CA LEU A 87 4.26 1.76 -6.56
C LEU A 87 4.17 2.76 -5.40
N SER A 88 3.75 2.28 -4.23
CA SER A 88 3.81 3.04 -2.97
C SER A 88 4.43 2.16 -1.89
N PRO A 89 5.58 2.53 -1.29
CA PRO A 89 6.22 1.71 -0.26
C PRO A 89 5.46 1.74 1.07
N PHE A 90 5.71 0.73 1.91
CA PHE A 90 5.28 0.74 3.31
C PHE A 90 5.75 2.03 3.99
N GLY A 91 4.90 2.61 4.84
CA GLY A 91 5.17 3.86 5.53
C GLY A 91 5.08 5.11 4.64
N TYR A 92 4.74 4.98 3.36
CA TYR A 92 4.54 6.15 2.48
C TYR A 92 3.26 6.91 2.83
N GLY A 93 3.32 8.24 2.73
CA GLY A 93 2.17 9.12 2.90
C GLY A 93 2.60 10.58 2.87
N LEU A 94 1.90 11.39 2.09
CA LEU A 94 2.20 12.81 1.91
C LEU A 94 1.43 13.68 2.90
N SER A 95 1.77 14.96 2.94
CA SER A 95 1.13 15.99 3.75
C SER A 95 1.02 17.27 2.93
N TYR A 96 0.10 18.16 3.32
CA TYR A 96 0.03 19.53 2.77
C TYR A 96 1.12 20.45 3.31
N THR A 97 1.92 20.00 4.28
CA THR A 97 3.08 20.72 4.80
C THR A 97 4.34 19.88 4.68
N THR A 98 5.48 20.47 5.04
CA THR A 98 6.80 19.85 4.99
C THR A 98 7.37 19.68 6.40
N PHE A 99 8.27 18.70 6.55
CA PHE A 99 8.91 18.35 7.82
C PHE A 99 10.42 18.22 7.60
N GLY A 100 11.21 18.62 8.60
CA GLY A 100 12.65 18.39 8.65
C GLY A 100 13.00 17.55 9.88
N TYR A 101 14.01 16.69 9.74
CA TYR A 101 14.55 15.88 10.82
C TYR A 101 16.00 16.29 11.07
N SER A 102 16.45 16.22 12.32
CA SER A 102 17.84 16.48 12.70
C SER A 102 18.25 15.55 13.85
N ASN A 103 19.55 15.29 13.99
CA ASN A 103 20.12 14.43 15.03
C ASN A 103 19.57 12.98 15.03
N ILE A 104 19.49 12.36 13.84
CA ILE A 104 19.17 10.94 13.62
C ILE A 104 20.46 10.15 13.39
#